data_AF-A0A1E4B490-F1
#
_entry.id   AF-A0A1E4B490-F1
#
_cell.length_a   1.000
_cell.length_b   1.000
_cell.length_c   1.000
_cell.angle_alpha   90.00
_cell.angle_beta   90.00
_cell.angle_gamma   90.00
#
_symmetry.space_group_name_H-M   'P 1'
#
loop_
_entity.id
_entity.type
_entity.pdbx_description
1 polymer ?
#
loop_
_entity_poly.entity_id
_entity_poly.type
_entity_poly.pdbx_seq_one_letter_code
_entity_poly.pdbx_strand_id
1 'polypeptide(L)'
;MAQAKPRLSLLRIVEMNIGFFGLQFSFGLQQANMGPIYGFLGADEATMPLLWLAGPMTGLIIQPIVGAMSDRTSSRHGRRTPYFLIGAVICSISLFLMPMSSALWMAASLLWILDAGNNITMEPYRAYVADRLVADQRSVGFLTQSAFTGLAQTLSYLAPSLLTAFVAKDVLDANGIPVIVRIAFVIGAILSISTIVWSVWRVPELPLSEEERTAMAEKPLTVRATLAEIGDAIRSMPRPMRQLAAAMLCQWYAMFAYWQYITFAVARSLYDTADPSSAAFREATLTTQQAGALYNFIAFAGALALIPIIARAGARLVHAGCLTASGIAMLMIPGVENTAALFVLMLGIGIGWAGMMGNTYVMLADCIPAERTGIYMGIFNMFIVIPMLIQTITMPLIYRPLLGGDPRNVLMLGGGLMLAGALATLMVDAGHRVKSGTAAPAS
;
A
#
# COMPACT_ATOMS: atom_id res chain seq x y z
N MET A 1 15.44 3.36 -35.54
CA MET A 1 16.43 3.38 -34.43
C MET A 1 15.76 3.98 -33.21
N ALA A 2 15.53 3.19 -32.16
CA ALA A 2 14.94 3.68 -30.92
C ALA A 2 15.74 4.87 -30.38
N GLN A 3 15.06 5.98 -30.09
CA GLN A 3 15.70 7.20 -29.59
C GLN A 3 16.43 6.91 -28.28
N ALA A 4 17.73 7.21 -28.22
CA ALA A 4 18.52 6.95 -27.01
C ALA A 4 17.93 7.75 -25.83
N LYS A 5 17.56 7.04 -24.75
CA LYS A 5 17.00 7.67 -23.56
C LYS A 5 18.03 8.64 -22.95
N PRO A 6 17.66 9.91 -22.70
CA PRO A 6 18.59 10.87 -22.13
C PRO A 6 18.91 10.50 -20.67
N ARG A 7 20.17 10.65 -20.28
CA ARG A 7 20.59 10.48 -18.89
C ARG A 7 20.10 11.67 -18.07
N LEU A 8 19.52 11.41 -16.90
CA LEU A 8 19.01 12.44 -15.99
C LEU A 8 19.99 12.70 -14.85
N SER A 9 20.08 13.95 -14.37
CA SER A 9 20.80 14.23 -13.11
C SER A 9 20.00 13.70 -11.91
N LEU A 10 20.67 13.50 -10.78
CA LEU A 10 19.99 13.06 -9.55
C LEU A 10 18.82 13.97 -9.17
N LEU A 11 18.98 15.29 -9.31
CA LEU A 11 17.91 16.26 -9.06
C LEU A 11 16.68 16.00 -9.94
N ARG A 12 16.88 15.71 -11.24
CA ARG A 12 15.76 15.39 -12.14
C ARG A 12 15.10 14.07 -11.77
N ILE A 13 15.86 13.08 -11.30
CA ILE A 13 15.30 11.82 -10.81
C ILE A 13 14.46 12.07 -9.55
N VAL A 14 14.89 12.96 -8.66
CA VAL A 14 14.11 13.36 -7.47
C VAL A 14 12.84 14.12 -7.86
N GLU A 15 12.95 15.12 -8.73
CA GLU A 15 11.80 15.87 -9.27
C GLU A 15 10.80 14.96 -9.97
N MET A 16 11.26 13.94 -10.68
CA MET A 16 10.43 12.93 -11.33
C MET A 16 9.68 12.05 -10.32
N ASN A 17 10.25 11.78 -9.14
CA ASN A 17 9.62 10.91 -8.15
C ASN A 17 8.78 11.66 -7.11
N ILE A 18 8.82 12.99 -7.10
CA ILE A 18 8.03 13.80 -6.16
C ILE A 18 6.52 13.65 -6.36
N GLY A 19 6.03 13.35 -7.58
CA GLY A 19 4.61 13.06 -7.77
C GLY A 19 4.16 11.78 -7.05
N PHE A 20 5.08 10.84 -6.80
CA PHE A 20 4.80 9.66 -5.98
C PHE A 20 4.63 10.02 -4.50
N PHE A 21 5.26 11.10 -4.04
CA PHE A 21 5.04 11.61 -2.68
C PHE A 21 3.58 12.04 -2.48
N GLY A 22 3.01 12.85 -3.37
CA GLY A 22 1.61 13.28 -3.27
C GLY A 22 0.62 12.10 -3.33
N LEU A 23 0.87 11.15 -4.24
CA LEU A 23 0.09 9.91 -4.33
C LEU A 23 0.13 9.09 -3.03
N GLN A 24 1.32 8.88 -2.46
CA GLN A 24 1.46 8.09 -1.24
C GLN A 24 0.97 8.84 0.00
N PHE A 25 0.96 10.18 -0.03
CA PHE A 25 0.35 11.00 1.02
C PHE A 25 -1.17 10.83 1.02
N SER A 26 -1.79 10.76 -0.17
CA SER A 26 -3.22 10.43 -0.34
C SER A 26 -3.57 9.07 0.28
N PHE A 27 -2.84 8.00 -0.09
CA PHE A 27 -3.03 6.67 0.48
C PHE A 27 -2.79 6.60 1.99
N GLY A 28 -1.80 7.34 2.50
CA GLY A 28 -1.52 7.36 3.93
C GLY A 28 -2.61 8.08 4.72
N LEU A 29 -3.13 9.22 4.23
CA LEU A 29 -4.29 9.89 4.85
C LEU A 29 -5.51 8.98 4.88
N GLN A 30 -5.78 8.28 3.78
CA GLN A 30 -6.86 7.31 3.68
C GLN A 30 -6.73 6.22 4.75
N GLN A 31 -5.58 5.53 4.81
CA GLN A 31 -5.38 4.46 5.78
C GLN A 31 -5.42 4.97 7.24
N ALA A 32 -4.94 6.19 7.50
CA ALA A 32 -4.85 6.76 8.85
C ALA A 32 -6.17 7.34 9.39
N ASN A 33 -7.11 7.71 8.51
CA ASN A 33 -8.29 8.48 8.90
C ASN A 33 -9.62 7.82 8.54
N MET A 34 -9.66 6.82 7.66
CA MET A 34 -10.96 6.31 7.19
C MET A 34 -11.73 5.53 8.25
N GLY A 35 -11.06 4.70 9.05
CA GLY A 35 -11.67 4.06 10.22
C GLY A 35 -12.31 5.09 11.18
N PRO A 36 -11.54 6.09 11.66
CA PRO A 36 -12.07 7.18 12.48
C PRO A 36 -13.23 7.95 11.85
N ILE A 37 -13.12 8.35 10.57
CA ILE A 37 -14.19 9.08 9.86
C ILE A 37 -15.48 8.26 9.81
N TYR A 38 -15.39 6.96 9.50
CA TYR A 38 -16.57 6.09 9.55
C TYR A 38 -17.14 5.97 10.96
N GLY A 39 -16.27 5.89 11.98
CA GLY A 39 -16.69 5.93 13.39
C GLY A 39 -17.46 7.22 13.74
N PHE A 40 -16.93 8.40 13.39
CA PHE A 40 -17.58 9.69 13.63
C PHE A 40 -18.94 9.80 12.92
N LEU A 41 -19.08 9.15 11.76
CA LEU A 41 -20.33 9.10 10.99
C LEU A 41 -21.29 7.98 11.43
N GLY A 42 -21.00 7.27 12.53
CA GLY A 42 -21.88 6.27 13.13
C GLY A 42 -21.84 4.90 12.47
N ALA A 43 -20.75 4.52 11.82
CA ALA A 43 -20.59 3.18 11.26
C ALA A 43 -20.56 2.10 12.36
N ASP A 44 -21.29 1.01 12.16
CA ASP A 44 -21.14 -0.20 12.95
C ASP A 44 -19.79 -0.86 12.63
N GLU A 45 -18.99 -1.12 13.67
CA GLU A 45 -17.71 -1.81 13.56
C GLU A 45 -17.80 -3.17 12.86
N ALA A 46 -18.96 -3.85 12.93
CA ALA A 46 -19.20 -5.10 12.20
C ALA A 46 -19.20 -4.91 10.68
N THR A 47 -19.52 -3.70 10.20
CA THR A 47 -19.61 -3.35 8.77
C THR A 47 -18.37 -2.62 8.25
N MET A 48 -17.42 -2.26 9.13
CA MET A 48 -16.15 -1.63 8.77
C MET A 48 -15.43 -2.31 7.59
N PRO A 49 -15.35 -3.65 7.52
CA PRO A 49 -14.67 -4.33 6.42
C PRO A 49 -15.35 -4.12 5.06
N LEU A 50 -16.68 -3.97 5.04
CA LEU A 50 -17.47 -3.71 3.83
C LEU A 50 -17.23 -2.29 3.31
N LEU A 51 -17.05 -1.32 4.22
CA LEU A 51 -16.75 0.07 3.87
C LEU A 51 -15.37 0.21 3.22
N TRP A 52 -14.42 -0.65 3.59
CA TRP A 52 -13.06 -0.67 3.05
C TRP A 52 -12.92 -1.48 1.75
N LEU A 53 -14.01 -2.02 1.20
CA LEU A 53 -14.01 -2.82 -0.03
C LEU A 53 -13.46 -2.07 -1.26
N ALA A 54 -13.54 -0.74 -1.25
CA ALA A 54 -13.09 0.15 -2.32
C ALA A 54 -11.65 -0.13 -2.77
N GLY A 55 -10.70 -0.19 -1.82
CA GLY A 55 -9.28 -0.35 -2.09
C GLY A 55 -8.94 -1.62 -2.88
N PRO A 56 -9.24 -2.83 -2.37
CA PRO A 56 -8.95 -4.07 -3.08
C PRO A 56 -9.71 -4.20 -4.41
N MET A 57 -10.97 -3.75 -4.47
CA MET A 57 -11.77 -3.86 -5.70
C MET A 57 -11.25 -2.95 -6.82
N THR A 58 -10.96 -1.70 -6.50
CA THR A 58 -10.39 -0.76 -7.47
C THR A 58 -8.98 -1.19 -7.88
N GLY A 59 -8.16 -1.71 -6.98
CA GLY A 59 -6.85 -2.27 -7.32
C GLY A 59 -6.93 -3.44 -8.31
N LEU A 60 -7.92 -4.33 -8.14
CA LEU A 60 -8.13 -5.48 -9.01
C LEU A 60 -8.61 -5.10 -10.42
N ILE A 61 -9.50 -4.10 -10.50
CA ILE A 61 -10.21 -3.76 -11.72
C ILE A 61 -9.50 -2.62 -12.47
N ILE A 62 -9.19 -1.54 -11.76
CA ILE A 62 -8.71 -0.29 -12.36
C ILE A 62 -7.23 -0.41 -12.78
N GLN A 63 -6.35 -0.99 -11.97
CA GLN A 63 -4.92 -1.05 -12.32
C GLN A 63 -4.66 -1.77 -13.65
N PRO A 64 -5.21 -2.99 -13.92
CA PRO A 64 -4.96 -3.68 -15.19
C PRO A 64 -5.55 -2.93 -16.39
N ILE A 65 -6.76 -2.36 -16.24
CA ILE A 65 -7.42 -1.59 -17.30
C ILE A 65 -6.59 -0.35 -17.65
N VAL A 66 -6.21 0.43 -16.64
CA VAL A 66 -5.43 1.66 -16.83
C VAL A 66 -4.03 1.34 -17.35
N GLY A 67 -3.38 0.27 -16.89
CA GLY A 67 -2.12 -0.20 -17.45
C GLY A 67 -2.23 -0.42 -18.96
N ALA A 68 -3.19 -1.25 -19.39
CA ALA A 68 -3.42 -1.57 -20.80
C ALA A 68 -3.82 -0.34 -21.64
N MET A 69 -4.65 0.56 -21.10
CA MET A 69 -5.06 1.79 -21.79
C MET A 69 -3.91 2.81 -21.89
N SER A 70 -3.13 2.97 -20.82
CA SER A 70 -2.02 3.93 -20.77
C SER A 70 -0.90 3.57 -21.72
N ASP A 71 -0.59 2.29 -21.88
CA ASP A 71 0.43 1.83 -22.84
C ASP A 71 0.02 2.08 -24.29
N ARG A 72 -1.28 2.24 -24.57
CA ARG A 72 -1.84 2.50 -25.91
C ARG A 72 -2.13 3.96 -26.22
N THR A 73 -1.95 4.84 -25.26
CA THR A 73 -2.37 6.22 -25.40
C THR A 73 -1.32 7.01 -26.16
N SER A 74 -1.71 7.65 -27.25
CA SER A 74 -0.86 8.64 -27.94
C SER A 74 -1.41 10.04 -27.67
N SER A 75 -0.86 10.73 -26.67
CA SER A 75 -1.20 12.13 -26.39
C SER A 75 0.00 13.06 -26.61
N ARG A 76 -0.27 14.36 -26.78
CA ARG A 76 0.76 15.41 -26.88
C ARG A 76 1.64 15.54 -25.63
N HIS A 77 1.18 15.04 -24.47
CA HIS A 77 1.90 15.11 -23.21
C HIS A 77 2.62 13.80 -22.84
N GLY A 78 2.63 12.83 -23.76
CA GLY A 78 3.09 11.46 -23.50
C GLY A 78 1.94 10.47 -23.34
N ARG A 79 2.26 9.19 -23.18
CA ARG A 79 1.28 8.10 -23.09
C ARG A 79 0.69 7.94 -21.69
N ARG A 80 1.48 8.15 -20.64
CA ARG A 80 1.08 7.94 -19.23
C ARG A 80 0.65 9.23 -18.55
N THR A 81 1.22 10.36 -18.95
CA THR A 81 0.92 11.68 -18.38
C THR A 81 -0.57 12.01 -18.23
N PRO A 82 -1.45 11.74 -19.23
CA PRO A 82 -2.88 12.04 -19.07
C PRO A 82 -3.52 11.32 -17.86
N TYR A 83 -3.12 10.08 -17.61
CA TYR A 83 -3.63 9.28 -16.49
C TYR A 83 -3.12 9.82 -15.14
N PHE A 84 -1.89 10.33 -15.08
CA PHE A 84 -1.39 11.02 -13.89
C PHE A 84 -2.27 12.21 -13.53
N LEU A 85 -2.55 13.06 -14.51
CA LEU A 85 -3.30 14.30 -14.29
C LEU A 85 -4.76 14.01 -13.96
N ILE A 86 -5.40 13.07 -14.67
CA ILE A 86 -6.79 12.68 -14.40
C ILE A 86 -6.91 12.08 -13.00
N GLY A 87 -6.06 11.11 -12.65
CA GLY A 87 -6.07 10.50 -11.33
C GLY A 87 -5.76 11.52 -10.23
N ALA A 88 -4.77 12.41 -10.43
CA ALA A 88 -4.44 13.48 -9.48
C ALA A 88 -5.62 14.42 -9.22
N VAL A 89 -6.36 14.82 -10.26
CA VAL A 89 -7.56 15.67 -10.13
C VAL A 89 -8.65 14.93 -9.35
N ILE A 90 -8.94 13.67 -9.71
CA ILE A 90 -9.93 12.83 -9.03
C ILE A 90 -9.57 12.68 -7.54
N CYS A 91 -8.32 12.34 -7.22
CA CYS A 91 -7.83 12.20 -5.86
C CYS A 91 -7.96 13.51 -5.09
N SER A 92 -7.56 14.63 -5.68
CA SER A 92 -7.52 15.92 -4.98
C SER A 92 -8.93 16.43 -4.68
N ILE A 93 -9.88 16.27 -5.62
CA ILE A 93 -11.29 16.57 -5.37
C ILE A 93 -11.84 15.66 -4.27
N SER A 94 -11.55 14.35 -4.34
CA SER A 94 -12.06 13.38 -3.36
C SER A 94 -11.49 13.64 -1.97
N LEU A 95 -10.19 13.92 -1.84
CA LEU A 95 -9.55 14.30 -0.59
C LEU A 95 -10.14 15.60 -0.03
N PHE A 96 -10.40 16.60 -0.87
CA PHE A 96 -10.98 17.86 -0.44
C PHE A 96 -12.42 17.68 0.09
N LEU A 97 -13.22 16.84 -0.57
CA LEU A 97 -14.62 16.59 -0.20
C LEU A 97 -14.78 15.56 0.94
N MET A 98 -13.84 14.63 1.11
CA MET A 98 -13.90 13.55 2.10
C MET A 98 -14.24 14.01 3.51
N PRO A 99 -13.50 14.97 4.13
CA PRO A 99 -13.80 15.43 5.48
C PRO A 99 -15.09 16.26 5.57
N MET A 100 -15.71 16.61 4.45
CA MET A 100 -17.00 17.31 4.42
C MET A 100 -18.20 16.34 4.38
N SER A 101 -17.94 15.04 4.51
CA SER A 101 -18.98 14.01 4.52
C SER A 101 -19.92 14.17 5.71
N SER A 102 -21.21 14.30 5.42
CA SER A 102 -22.28 14.35 6.44
C SER A 102 -22.95 13.00 6.69
N ALA A 103 -22.64 11.99 5.86
CA ALA A 103 -23.25 10.67 5.95
C ALA A 103 -22.27 9.57 5.55
N LEU A 104 -22.48 8.37 6.11
CA LEU A 104 -21.63 7.21 5.89
C LEU A 104 -21.53 6.81 4.40
N TRP A 105 -22.65 6.79 3.67
CA TRP A 105 -22.68 6.44 2.25
C TRP A 105 -21.91 7.44 1.39
N MET A 106 -21.86 8.71 1.79
CA MET A 106 -21.09 9.76 1.09
C MET A 106 -19.59 9.52 1.28
N ALA A 107 -19.15 9.28 2.52
CA ALA A 107 -17.75 8.95 2.81
C ALA A 107 -17.31 7.65 2.12
N ALA A 108 -18.18 6.62 2.11
CA ALA A 108 -17.93 5.38 1.38
C ALA A 108 -17.80 5.63 -0.14
N SER A 109 -18.72 6.40 -0.73
CA SER A 109 -18.69 6.71 -2.17
C SER A 109 -17.45 7.51 -2.56
N LEU A 110 -17.06 8.50 -1.75
CA LEU A 110 -15.83 9.27 -1.95
C LEU A 110 -14.58 8.40 -1.80
N LEU A 111 -14.60 7.37 -0.93
CA LEU A 111 -13.49 6.43 -0.82
C LEU A 111 -13.32 5.62 -2.11
N TRP A 112 -14.42 5.14 -2.70
CA TRP A 112 -14.38 4.46 -4.00
C TRP A 112 -13.80 5.33 -5.11
N ILE A 113 -14.18 6.61 -5.16
CA ILE A 113 -13.68 7.56 -6.16
C ILE A 113 -12.20 7.88 -5.91
N LEU A 114 -11.81 8.12 -4.65
CA LEU A 114 -10.43 8.36 -4.24
C LEU A 114 -9.52 7.19 -4.60
N ASP A 115 -9.93 5.97 -4.24
CA ASP A 115 -9.19 4.76 -4.54
C ASP A 115 -9.07 4.51 -6.05
N ALA A 116 -10.14 4.73 -6.81
CA ALA A 116 -10.07 4.67 -8.27
C ALA A 116 -9.05 5.68 -8.82
N GLY A 117 -9.08 6.93 -8.35
CA GLY A 117 -8.11 7.96 -8.73
C GLY A 117 -6.67 7.56 -8.40
N ASN A 118 -6.43 7.06 -7.17
CA ASN A 118 -5.12 6.66 -6.71
C ASN A 118 -4.57 5.51 -7.58
N ASN A 119 -5.42 4.52 -7.90
CA ASN A 119 -5.05 3.40 -8.76
C ASN A 119 -4.84 3.80 -10.23
N ILE A 120 -5.59 4.78 -10.76
CA ILE A 120 -5.37 5.37 -12.10
C ILE A 120 -3.97 6.00 -12.18
N THR A 121 -3.53 6.67 -11.12
CA THR A 121 -2.21 7.32 -11.08
C THR A 121 -1.08 6.33 -10.81
N MET A 122 -1.24 5.41 -9.85
CA MET A 122 -0.15 4.58 -9.33
C MET A 122 0.50 3.71 -10.41
N GLU A 123 -0.32 2.99 -11.19
CA GLU A 123 0.20 1.98 -12.11
C GLU A 123 1.05 2.57 -13.23
N PRO A 124 0.59 3.61 -13.96
CA PRO A 124 1.42 4.22 -14.99
C PRO A 124 2.65 4.93 -14.41
N TYR A 125 2.65 5.31 -13.13
CA TYR A 125 3.75 6.07 -12.52
C TYR A 125 4.94 5.16 -12.24
N ARG A 126 4.68 3.94 -11.75
CA ARG A 126 5.71 2.89 -11.61
C ARG A 126 6.35 2.57 -12.95
N ALA A 127 5.54 2.41 -13.99
CA ALA A 127 6.05 2.16 -15.33
C ALA A 127 6.86 3.36 -15.86
N TYR A 128 6.44 4.60 -15.58
CA TYR A 128 7.08 5.82 -16.07
C TYR A 128 8.54 5.97 -15.62
N VAL A 129 8.90 5.51 -14.41
CA VAL A 129 10.29 5.44 -13.95
C VAL A 129 11.13 4.53 -14.86
N ALA A 130 10.63 3.34 -15.19
CA ALA A 130 11.31 2.38 -16.06
C ALA A 130 11.46 2.89 -17.51
N ASP A 131 10.47 3.64 -17.97
CA ASP A 131 10.45 4.25 -19.30
C ASP A 131 11.41 5.42 -19.42
N ARG A 132 11.45 6.29 -18.42
CA ARG A 132 12.21 7.54 -18.51
C ARG A 132 13.70 7.32 -18.31
N LEU A 133 14.08 6.36 -17.48
CA LEU A 133 15.46 6.13 -17.06
C LEU A 133 16.18 5.09 -17.93
N VAL A 134 17.46 5.34 -18.19
CA VAL A 134 18.41 4.36 -18.71
C VAL A 134 18.65 3.24 -17.68
N ALA A 135 19.07 2.06 -18.13
CA ALA A 135 19.11 0.85 -17.32
C ALA A 135 19.89 1.00 -16.00
N ASP A 136 21.03 1.70 -16.01
CA ASP A 136 21.87 1.96 -14.84
C ASP A 136 21.29 3.00 -13.87
N GLN A 137 20.31 3.81 -14.30
CA GLN A 137 19.63 4.80 -13.45
C GLN A 137 18.32 4.28 -12.84
N ARG A 138 17.78 3.16 -13.33
CA ARG A 138 16.49 2.61 -12.87
C ARG A 138 16.50 2.29 -11.38
N SER A 139 17.60 1.71 -10.87
CA SER A 139 17.75 1.40 -9.45
C SER A 139 17.61 2.65 -8.57
N VAL A 140 18.32 3.73 -8.92
CA VAL A 140 18.22 5.02 -8.21
C VAL A 140 16.81 5.60 -8.30
N GLY A 141 16.15 5.48 -9.46
CA GLY A 141 14.75 5.89 -9.63
C GLY A 141 13.80 5.16 -8.68
N PHE A 142 13.81 3.83 -8.68
CA PHE A 142 12.95 3.02 -7.83
C PHE A 142 13.26 3.18 -6.33
N LEU A 143 14.53 3.36 -5.96
CA LEU A 143 14.92 3.66 -4.59
C LEU A 143 14.38 5.02 -4.13
N THR A 144 14.47 6.05 -4.98
CA THR A 144 13.92 7.38 -4.69
C THR A 144 12.40 7.33 -4.55
N GLN A 145 11.71 6.58 -5.42
CA GLN A 145 10.27 6.34 -5.33
C GLN A 145 9.88 5.68 -4.00
N SER A 146 10.63 4.67 -3.59
CA SER A 146 10.43 3.95 -2.33
C SER A 146 10.66 4.86 -1.11
N ALA A 147 11.66 5.75 -1.19
CA ALA A 147 11.93 6.74 -0.14
C ALA A 147 10.78 7.74 0.01
N PHE A 148 10.25 8.28 -1.09
CA PHE A 148 9.07 9.15 -1.06
C PHE A 148 7.83 8.43 -0.55
N THR A 149 7.71 7.13 -0.80
CA THR A 149 6.62 6.32 -0.25
C THR A 149 6.65 6.28 1.28
N GLY A 150 7.81 5.94 1.86
CA GLY A 150 7.99 5.90 3.31
C GLY A 150 7.78 7.28 3.95
N LEU A 151 8.37 8.32 3.36
CA LEU A 151 8.24 9.69 3.85
C LEU A 151 6.78 10.19 3.80
N ALA A 152 6.09 9.99 2.67
CA ALA A 152 4.72 10.44 2.48
C ALA A 152 3.74 9.73 3.43
N GLN A 153 3.86 8.41 3.59
CA GLN A 153 3.02 7.67 4.53
C GLN A 153 3.29 8.08 5.98
N THR A 154 4.56 8.26 6.36
CA THR A 154 4.91 8.75 7.70
C THR A 154 4.31 10.13 7.97
N LEU A 155 4.49 11.07 7.04
CA LEU A 155 4.01 12.45 7.20
C LEU A 155 2.49 12.56 7.13
N SER A 156 1.80 11.77 6.30
CA SER A 156 0.33 11.79 6.22
C SER A 156 -0.32 11.23 7.48
N TYR A 157 0.23 10.17 8.06
CA TYR A 157 -0.19 9.67 9.38
C TYR A 157 0.06 10.73 10.47
N LEU A 158 1.20 11.42 10.42
CA LEU A 158 1.53 12.43 11.43
C LEU A 158 0.78 13.76 11.24
N ALA A 159 0.25 14.04 10.05
CA ALA A 159 -0.28 15.35 9.68
C ALA A 159 -1.35 15.89 10.65
N PRO A 160 -2.40 15.14 11.05
CA PRO A 160 -3.37 15.65 12.03
C PRO A 160 -2.72 15.97 13.38
N SER A 161 -1.74 15.16 13.83
CA SER A 161 -1.00 15.40 15.07
C SER A 161 -0.10 16.64 15.01
N LEU A 162 0.55 16.92 13.88
CA LEU A 162 1.34 18.16 13.74
C LEU A 162 0.45 19.40 13.80
N LEU A 163 -0.77 19.30 13.30
CA LEU A 163 -1.73 20.40 13.29
C LEU A 163 -2.28 20.73 14.68
N THR A 164 -2.14 19.83 15.68
CA THR A 164 -2.56 20.14 17.06
C THR A 164 -1.74 21.26 17.71
N ALA A 165 -0.57 21.59 17.15
CA ALA A 165 0.23 22.75 17.58
C ALA A 165 -0.42 24.09 17.22
N PHE A 166 -1.34 24.11 16.25
CA PHE A 166 -1.97 25.32 15.71
C PHE A 166 -3.49 25.36 15.94
N VAL A 167 -4.14 24.19 15.99
CA VAL A 167 -5.58 24.06 16.16
C VAL A 167 -5.85 23.03 17.24
N ALA A 168 -6.71 23.35 18.22
CA ALA A 168 -7.02 22.41 19.29
C ALA A 168 -7.70 21.14 18.74
N LYS A 169 -7.30 19.97 19.28
CA LYS A 169 -7.76 18.64 18.83
C LYS A 169 -9.27 18.41 18.93
N ASP A 170 -9.93 19.16 19.82
CA ASP A 170 -11.37 19.04 20.12
C ASP A 170 -12.24 20.01 19.32
N VAL A 171 -11.66 20.79 18.41
CA VAL A 171 -12.46 21.64 17.50
C VAL A 171 -13.05 20.74 16.42
N LEU A 172 -14.38 20.59 16.46
CA LEU A 172 -15.16 19.80 15.51
C LEU A 172 -15.83 20.71 14.47
N ASP A 173 -16.05 20.16 13.28
CA ASP A 173 -16.92 20.77 12.29
C ASP A 173 -18.40 20.39 12.52
N ALA A 174 -19.27 20.86 11.62
CA ALA A 174 -20.71 20.61 11.69
C ALA A 174 -21.10 19.12 11.57
N ASN A 175 -20.21 18.26 11.08
CA ASN A 175 -20.44 16.83 10.92
C ASN A 175 -19.76 16.02 12.05
N GLY A 176 -19.20 16.67 13.06
CA GLY A 176 -18.50 16.00 14.17
C GLY A 176 -17.10 15.51 13.82
N ILE A 177 -16.55 15.89 12.66
CA ILE A 177 -15.20 15.52 12.24
C ILE A 177 -14.20 16.57 12.77
N PRO A 178 -13.07 16.17 13.37
CA PRO A 178 -12.07 17.13 13.85
C PRO A 178 -11.51 18.02 12.74
N VAL A 179 -11.44 19.33 12.99
CA VAL A 179 -10.96 20.32 12.01
C VAL A 179 -9.51 20.04 11.58
N ILE A 180 -8.67 19.50 12.48
CA ILE A 180 -7.31 19.06 12.15
C ILE A 180 -7.28 17.97 11.06
N VAL A 181 -8.26 17.06 11.04
CA VAL A 181 -8.39 16.04 10.00
C VAL A 181 -8.75 16.72 8.68
N ARG A 182 -9.73 17.63 8.70
CA ARG A 182 -10.11 18.40 7.52
C ARG A 182 -8.93 19.15 6.91
N ILE A 183 -8.15 19.86 7.72
CA ILE A 183 -6.96 20.58 7.25
C ILE A 183 -5.93 19.61 6.66
N ALA A 184 -5.68 18.46 7.30
CA ALA A 184 -4.78 17.44 6.79
C ALA A 184 -5.21 16.91 5.41
N PHE A 185 -6.51 16.68 5.20
CA PHE A 185 -7.08 16.29 3.91
C PHE A 185 -6.95 17.38 2.84
N VAL A 186 -7.15 18.66 3.19
CA VAL A 186 -6.91 19.79 2.27
C VAL A 186 -5.43 19.88 1.87
N ILE A 187 -4.51 19.73 2.83
CA ILE A 187 -3.07 19.65 2.55
C ILE A 187 -2.79 18.48 1.60
N GLY A 188 -3.36 17.31 1.87
CA GLY A 188 -3.24 16.14 1.00
C GLY A 188 -3.76 16.39 -0.41
N ALA A 189 -4.91 17.05 -0.57
CA ALA A 189 -5.46 17.43 -1.87
C ALA A 189 -4.50 18.36 -2.64
N ILE A 190 -3.95 19.38 -1.99
CA ILE A 190 -2.99 20.31 -2.60
C ILE A 190 -1.71 19.57 -2.98
N LEU A 191 -1.15 18.76 -2.08
CA LEU A 191 0.08 17.99 -2.34
C LEU A 191 -0.11 16.98 -3.46
N SER A 192 -1.24 16.27 -3.50
CA SER A 192 -1.57 15.29 -4.54
C SER A 192 -1.49 15.91 -5.94
N ILE A 193 -2.22 17.01 -6.19
CA ILE A 193 -2.19 17.64 -7.51
C ILE A 193 -0.87 18.37 -7.80
N SER A 194 -0.36 19.16 -6.84
CA SER A 194 0.81 20.02 -7.07
C SER A 194 2.07 19.23 -7.35
N THR A 195 2.31 18.14 -6.62
CA THR A 195 3.52 17.32 -6.79
C THR A 195 3.49 16.52 -8.08
N ILE A 196 2.33 16.01 -8.51
CA ILE A 196 2.17 15.31 -9.78
C ILE A 196 2.35 16.28 -10.96
N VAL A 197 1.69 17.44 -10.90
CA VAL A 197 1.86 18.49 -11.92
C VAL A 197 3.32 18.94 -12.01
N TRP A 198 3.97 19.15 -10.86
CA TRP A 198 5.38 19.50 -10.80
C TRP A 198 6.26 18.44 -11.45
N SER A 199 6.08 17.16 -11.12
CA SER A 199 6.84 16.05 -11.70
C SER A 199 6.72 16.03 -13.24
N VAL A 200 5.48 16.07 -13.74
CA VAL A 200 5.20 16.04 -15.19
C VAL A 200 5.80 17.26 -15.89
N TRP A 201 5.70 18.45 -15.28
CA TRP A 201 6.23 19.68 -15.86
C TRP A 201 7.76 19.70 -15.89
N ARG A 202 8.40 19.22 -14.82
CA ARG A 202 9.87 19.23 -14.69
C ARG A 202 10.54 18.12 -15.48
N VAL A 203 9.90 16.97 -15.58
CA VAL A 203 10.37 15.82 -16.33
C VAL A 203 9.24 15.33 -17.26
N PRO A 204 9.05 15.98 -18.42
CA PRO A 204 8.08 15.50 -19.38
C PRO A 204 8.41 14.08 -19.86
N GLU A 205 7.37 13.31 -20.13
CA GLU A 205 7.48 11.99 -20.75
C GLU A 205 8.04 12.09 -22.17
N LEU A 206 8.76 11.05 -22.60
CA LEU A 206 9.28 10.99 -23.96
C LEU A 206 8.13 10.71 -24.94
N PRO A 207 8.08 11.41 -26.09
CA PRO A 207 7.08 11.11 -27.10
C PRO A 207 7.32 9.72 -27.70
N LEU A 208 6.24 9.03 -28.05
CA LEU A 208 6.31 7.75 -28.76
C LEU A 208 6.96 7.92 -30.13
N SER A 209 7.95 7.07 -30.42
CA SER A 209 8.56 6.96 -31.75
C SER A 209 7.57 6.34 -32.75
N GLU A 210 7.81 6.57 -34.05
CA GLU A 210 6.92 6.04 -35.11
C GLU A 210 6.89 4.51 -35.12
N GLU A 211 8.04 3.86 -34.86
CA GLU A 211 8.17 2.40 -34.71
C GLU A 211 7.33 1.87 -33.53
N GLU A 212 7.28 2.60 -32.41
CA GLU A 212 6.45 2.21 -31.27
C GLU A 212 4.96 2.41 -31.54
N ARG A 213 4.58 3.45 -32.30
CA ARG A 213 3.18 3.71 -32.69
C ARG A 213 2.65 2.61 -33.60
N THR A 214 3.44 2.17 -34.58
CA THR A 214 3.04 1.10 -35.49
C THR A 214 2.97 -0.25 -34.77
N ALA A 215 3.99 -0.58 -33.97
CA ALA A 215 3.98 -1.82 -33.16
C ALA A 215 2.83 -1.88 -32.14
N MET A 216 2.41 -0.72 -31.61
CA MET A 216 1.25 -0.60 -30.74
C MET A 216 -0.08 -0.82 -31.49
N ALA A 217 -0.18 -0.37 -32.74
CA ALA A 217 -1.36 -0.54 -33.58
C ALA A 217 -1.57 -2.01 -34.03
N GLU A 218 -0.48 -2.78 -34.17
CA GLU A 218 -0.52 -4.16 -34.67
C GLU A 218 -0.86 -5.22 -33.61
N LYS A 219 -0.80 -4.90 -32.32
CA LYS A 219 -1.10 -5.87 -31.24
C LYS A 219 -2.56 -5.79 -30.81
N PRO A 220 -3.45 -6.73 -31.16
CA PRO A 220 -4.79 -6.80 -30.59
C PRO A 220 -4.73 -7.28 -29.13
N LEU A 221 -5.40 -6.57 -28.22
CA LEU A 221 -5.62 -7.05 -26.84
C LEU A 221 -7.07 -7.48 -26.80
N THR A 222 -7.30 -8.78 -26.91
CA THR A 222 -8.63 -9.33 -26.64
C THR A 222 -8.68 -9.74 -25.18
N VAL A 223 -9.76 -9.37 -24.49
CA VAL A 223 -10.01 -9.78 -23.09
C VAL A 223 -9.89 -11.31 -22.95
N ARG A 224 -10.31 -12.04 -23.99
CA ARG A 224 -10.18 -13.50 -24.06
C ARG A 224 -8.73 -13.99 -24.01
N ALA A 225 -7.82 -13.35 -24.76
CA ALA A 225 -6.40 -13.71 -24.74
C ALA A 225 -5.77 -13.44 -23.36
N THR A 226 -6.06 -12.27 -22.77
CA THR A 226 -5.56 -11.93 -21.43
C THR A 226 -6.08 -12.88 -20.35
N LEU A 227 -7.38 -13.24 -20.38
CA LEU A 227 -7.94 -14.21 -19.44
C LEU A 227 -7.37 -15.62 -19.64
N ALA A 228 -7.13 -16.04 -20.88
CA ALA A 228 -6.49 -17.31 -21.18
C ALA A 228 -5.04 -17.36 -20.63
N GLU A 229 -4.26 -16.29 -20.85
CA GLU A 229 -2.90 -16.15 -20.32
C GLU A 229 -2.83 -16.20 -18.80
N ILE A 230 -3.76 -15.54 -18.10
CA ILE A 230 -3.88 -15.61 -16.63
C ILE A 230 -4.19 -17.05 -16.20
N GLY A 231 -5.16 -17.70 -16.85
CA GLY A 231 -5.50 -19.10 -16.57
C GLY A 231 -4.31 -20.03 -16.74
N ASP A 232 -3.54 -19.86 -17.81
CA ASP A 232 -2.35 -20.68 -18.09
C ASP A 232 -1.21 -20.39 -17.13
N ALA A 233 -1.01 -19.12 -16.73
CA ALA A 233 -0.02 -18.74 -15.72
C ALA A 233 -0.37 -19.28 -14.33
N ILE A 234 -1.65 -19.33 -13.95
CA ILE A 234 -2.09 -19.97 -12.70
C ILE A 234 -1.82 -21.48 -12.73
N ARG A 235 -2.10 -22.15 -13.85
CA ARG A 235 -1.84 -23.60 -13.99
C ARG A 235 -0.34 -23.94 -13.98
N SER A 236 0.48 -23.10 -14.63
CA SER A 236 1.93 -23.28 -14.73
C SER A 236 2.71 -22.67 -13.55
N MET A 237 2.01 -22.22 -12.51
CA MET A 237 2.62 -21.51 -11.38
C MET A 237 3.70 -22.35 -10.67
N PRO A 238 4.90 -21.80 -10.45
CA PRO A 238 5.96 -22.48 -9.71
C PRO A 238 5.51 -22.93 -8.33
N ARG A 239 6.05 -24.06 -7.85
CA ARG A 239 5.74 -24.59 -6.51
C ARG A 239 6.02 -23.58 -5.38
N PRO A 240 7.15 -22.84 -5.35
CA PRO A 240 7.40 -21.84 -4.32
C PRO A 240 6.33 -20.75 -4.26
N MET A 241 5.84 -20.31 -5.43
CA MET A 241 4.80 -19.29 -5.52
C MET A 241 3.44 -19.80 -5.00
N ARG A 242 3.09 -21.06 -5.29
CA ARG A 242 1.89 -21.70 -4.74
C ARG A 242 1.95 -21.86 -3.22
N GLN A 243 3.12 -22.23 -2.68
CA GLN A 243 3.32 -22.33 -1.22
C GLN A 243 3.22 -20.96 -0.56
N LEU A 244 3.76 -19.91 -1.19
CA LEU A 244 3.70 -18.55 -0.66
C LEU A 244 2.27 -17.99 -0.59
N ALA A 245 1.34 -18.48 -1.42
CA ALA A 245 -0.06 -18.04 -1.41
C ALA A 245 -0.73 -18.20 -0.03
N ALA A 246 -0.39 -19.26 0.72
CA ALA A 246 -0.92 -19.46 2.07
C ALA A 246 -0.40 -18.40 3.06
N ALA A 247 0.89 -18.08 2.99
CA ALA A 247 1.47 -17.01 3.80
C ALA A 247 0.86 -15.65 3.42
N MET A 248 0.66 -15.40 2.13
CA MET A 248 -0.02 -14.21 1.59
C MET A 248 -1.45 -14.06 2.10
N LEU A 249 -2.22 -15.14 2.09
CA LEU A 249 -3.57 -15.17 2.65
C LEU A 249 -3.57 -14.73 4.11
N CYS A 250 -2.70 -15.31 4.92
CA CYS A 250 -2.67 -15.01 6.35
C CYS A 250 -2.23 -13.57 6.63
N GLN A 251 -1.13 -13.12 6.01
CA GLN A 251 -0.55 -11.82 6.30
C GLN A 251 -1.40 -10.64 5.78
N TRP A 252 -2.00 -10.76 4.59
CA TRP A 252 -2.82 -9.68 4.05
C TRP A 252 -4.20 -9.61 4.69
N TYR A 253 -4.78 -10.76 5.08
CA TYR A 253 -5.98 -10.76 5.92
C TYR A 253 -5.71 -10.02 7.23
N ALA A 254 -4.61 -10.35 7.92
CA ALA A 254 -4.27 -9.76 9.20
C ALA A 254 -3.91 -8.26 9.13
N MET A 255 -3.10 -7.82 8.17
CA MET A 255 -2.81 -6.38 8.01
C MET A 255 -4.05 -5.57 7.66
N PHE A 256 -4.94 -6.11 6.83
CA PHE A 256 -6.15 -5.41 6.45
C PHE A 256 -7.11 -5.27 7.64
N ALA A 257 -7.22 -6.32 8.47
CA ALA A 257 -7.92 -6.26 9.74
C ALA A 257 -7.27 -5.25 10.71
N TYR A 258 -5.94 -5.19 10.77
CA TYR A 258 -5.22 -4.21 11.59
C TYR A 258 -5.58 -2.76 11.21
N TRP A 259 -5.51 -2.39 9.93
CA TRP A 259 -5.81 -1.01 9.52
C TRP A 259 -7.25 -0.59 9.79
N GLN A 260 -8.20 -1.52 9.66
CA GLN A 260 -9.62 -1.25 9.91
C GLN A 260 -9.94 -1.07 11.40
N TYR A 261 -9.27 -1.82 12.29
CA TYR A 261 -9.68 -1.95 13.68
C TYR A 261 -8.71 -1.37 14.72
N ILE A 262 -7.48 -0.98 14.34
CA ILE A 262 -6.46 -0.52 15.30
C ILE A 262 -6.92 0.69 16.13
N THR A 263 -7.59 1.68 15.54
CA THR A 263 -8.08 2.84 16.29
C THR A 263 -9.13 2.44 17.32
N PHE A 264 -10.07 1.57 16.95
CA PHE A 264 -11.11 1.10 17.84
C PHE A 264 -10.56 0.22 18.98
N ALA A 265 -9.52 -0.58 18.68
CA ALA A 265 -8.84 -1.39 19.68
C ALA A 265 -8.07 -0.53 20.69
N VAL A 266 -7.30 0.46 20.21
CA VAL A 266 -6.56 1.39 21.07
C VAL A 266 -7.49 2.28 21.90
N ALA A 267 -8.61 2.72 21.32
CA ALA A 267 -9.63 3.47 22.05
C ALA A 267 -10.17 2.69 23.27
N ARG A 268 -10.39 1.38 23.10
CA ARG A 268 -10.82 0.51 24.20
C ARG A 268 -9.70 0.14 25.18
N SER A 269 -8.48 -0.08 24.71
CA SER A 269 -7.38 -0.57 25.55
C SER A 269 -6.71 0.53 26.36
N LEU A 270 -6.44 1.70 25.75
CA LEU A 270 -5.70 2.80 26.39
C LEU A 270 -6.60 3.93 26.91
N TYR A 271 -7.79 4.09 26.33
CA TYR A 271 -8.64 5.25 26.57
C TYR A 271 -10.02 4.90 27.14
N ASP A 272 -10.27 3.61 27.39
CA ASP A 272 -11.51 3.06 27.95
C ASP A 272 -12.79 3.63 27.32
N THR A 273 -12.80 3.74 25.99
CA THR A 273 -13.95 4.27 25.25
C THR A 273 -14.29 3.43 24.03
N ALA A 274 -15.58 3.21 23.83
CA ALA A 274 -16.16 2.67 22.61
C ALA A 274 -17.01 3.71 21.87
N ASP A 275 -17.13 4.94 22.40
CA ASP A 275 -17.94 6.02 21.83
C ASP A 275 -17.10 6.86 20.88
N PRO A 276 -17.35 6.81 19.56
CA PRO A 276 -16.60 7.58 18.58
C PRO A 276 -16.77 9.10 18.72
N SER A 277 -17.82 9.57 19.40
CA SER A 277 -18.06 11.00 19.61
C SER A 277 -17.28 11.59 20.80
N SER A 278 -16.70 10.73 21.63
CA SER A 278 -15.98 11.13 22.85
C SER A 278 -14.64 11.81 22.56
N ALA A 279 -14.20 12.68 23.49
CA ALA A 279 -12.86 13.27 23.44
C ALA A 279 -11.75 12.22 23.55
N ALA A 280 -11.99 11.18 24.35
CA ALA A 280 -11.09 10.04 24.50
C ALA A 280 -10.87 9.30 23.16
N PHE A 281 -11.91 9.14 22.33
CA PHE A 281 -11.76 8.49 21.03
C PHE A 281 -10.96 9.35 20.04
N ARG A 282 -11.12 10.68 20.09
CA ARG A 282 -10.28 11.60 19.30
C ARG A 282 -8.82 11.53 19.71
N GLU A 283 -8.55 11.41 21.01
CA GLU A 283 -7.19 11.22 21.52
C GLU A 283 -6.62 9.87 21.09
N ALA A 284 -7.38 8.79 21.21
CA ALA A 284 -7.01 7.47 20.71
C ALA A 284 -6.69 7.50 19.21
N THR A 285 -7.49 8.22 18.42
CA THR A 285 -7.26 8.42 16.98
C THR A 285 -5.90 9.06 16.73
N LEU A 286 -5.57 10.17 17.42
CA LEU A 286 -4.26 10.81 17.30
C LEU A 286 -3.11 9.89 17.70
N THR A 287 -3.25 9.14 18.80
CA THR A 287 -2.24 8.19 19.24
C THR A 287 -2.03 7.07 18.24
N THR A 288 -3.11 6.52 17.64
CA THR A 288 -2.99 5.52 16.57
C THR A 288 -2.35 6.07 15.31
N GLN A 289 -2.58 7.34 15.00
CA GLN A 289 -1.96 8.03 13.88
C GLN A 289 -0.44 8.23 14.10
N GLN A 290 -0.03 8.61 15.31
CA GLN A 290 1.38 8.73 15.68
C GLN A 290 2.09 7.37 15.68
N ALA A 291 1.45 6.35 16.26
CA ALA A 291 1.92 4.97 16.21
C ALA A 291 2.04 4.47 14.75
N GLY A 292 1.06 4.85 13.92
CA GLY A 292 1.03 4.62 12.48
C GLY A 292 2.19 5.25 11.72
N ALA A 293 2.52 6.50 12.04
CA ALA A 293 3.68 7.18 11.49
C ALA A 293 4.99 6.48 11.88
N LEU A 294 5.11 6.06 13.15
CA LEU A 294 6.28 5.34 13.63
C LEU A 294 6.47 4.01 12.90
N TYR A 295 5.44 3.16 12.78
CA TYR A 295 5.64 1.87 12.09
C TYR A 295 5.98 2.07 10.61
N ASN A 296 5.43 3.09 9.93
CA ASN A 296 5.77 3.38 8.54
C ASN A 296 7.22 3.84 8.39
N PHE A 297 7.71 4.68 9.32
CA PHE A 297 9.11 5.07 9.38
C PHE A 297 10.02 3.86 9.61
N ILE A 298 9.66 2.98 10.56
CA ILE A 298 10.39 1.74 10.82
C ILE A 298 10.35 0.80 9.62
N ALA A 299 9.24 0.74 8.88
CA ALA A 299 9.16 -0.09 7.69
C ALA A 299 10.08 0.41 6.59
N PHE A 300 10.16 1.73 6.40
CA PHE A 300 11.09 2.35 5.46
C PHE A 300 12.56 2.09 5.85
N ALA A 301 12.93 2.35 7.10
CA ALA A 301 14.28 2.08 7.59
C ALA A 301 14.61 0.58 7.58
N GLY A 302 13.63 -0.24 7.95
CA GLY A 302 13.70 -1.69 7.98
C GLY A 302 13.93 -2.29 6.60
N ALA A 303 13.29 -1.78 5.55
CA ALA A 303 13.50 -2.25 4.18
C ALA A 303 14.98 -2.16 3.75
N LEU A 304 15.70 -1.13 4.22
CA LEU A 304 17.15 -0.97 3.99
C LEU A 304 17.97 -1.86 4.94
N ALA A 305 17.62 -1.89 6.22
CA ALA A 305 18.34 -2.64 7.24
C ALA A 305 18.26 -4.16 7.06
N LEU A 306 17.18 -4.67 6.45
CA LEU A 306 16.97 -6.10 6.20
C LEU A 306 17.85 -6.64 5.06
N ILE A 307 18.34 -5.79 4.13
CA ILE A 307 19.17 -6.21 2.98
C ILE A 307 20.39 -7.07 3.40
N PRO A 308 21.30 -6.61 4.28
CA PRO A 308 22.45 -7.41 4.70
C PRO A 308 22.05 -8.67 5.47
N ILE A 309 20.91 -8.65 6.16
CA ILE A 309 20.40 -9.80 6.92
C ILE A 309 19.88 -10.86 5.95
N ILE A 310 19.14 -10.47 4.92
CA ILE A 310 18.67 -11.35 3.84
C ILE A 310 19.85 -11.99 3.11
N ALA A 311 20.91 -11.22 2.85
CA ALA A 311 22.12 -11.75 2.21
C ALA A 311 22.80 -12.87 3.05
N ARG A 312 22.70 -12.81 4.38
CA ARG A 312 23.31 -13.79 5.30
C ARG A 312 22.38 -14.96 5.63
N ALA A 313 21.15 -14.68 6.05
CA ALA A 313 20.18 -15.65 6.59
C ALA A 313 19.17 -16.16 5.54
N GLY A 314 19.06 -15.49 4.39
CA GLY A 314 18.10 -15.82 3.34
C GLY A 314 16.71 -15.19 3.55
N ALA A 315 16.06 -14.80 2.45
CA ALA A 315 14.80 -14.05 2.47
C ALA A 315 13.66 -14.79 3.19
N ARG A 316 13.61 -16.12 3.09
CA ARG A 316 12.60 -16.97 3.74
C ARG A 316 12.60 -16.83 5.26
N LEU A 317 13.75 -17.01 5.90
CA LEU A 317 13.87 -16.95 7.36
C LEU A 317 13.64 -15.54 7.88
N VAL A 318 14.17 -14.54 7.17
CA VAL A 318 13.98 -13.14 7.52
C VAL A 318 12.51 -12.74 7.41
N HIS A 319 11.82 -13.13 6.35
CA HIS A 319 10.38 -12.86 6.21
C HIS A 319 9.55 -13.52 7.31
N ALA A 320 9.82 -14.79 7.64
CA ALA A 320 9.16 -15.46 8.75
C ALA A 320 9.40 -14.71 10.08
N GLY A 321 10.62 -14.23 10.33
CA GLY A 321 10.93 -13.40 11.51
C GLY A 321 10.15 -12.08 11.54
N CYS A 322 10.04 -11.39 10.40
CA CYS A 322 9.22 -10.18 10.27
C CYS A 322 7.74 -10.44 10.59
N LEU A 323 7.16 -11.52 10.05
CA LEU A 323 5.77 -11.90 10.33
C LEU A 323 5.57 -12.27 11.80
N THR A 324 6.51 -12.99 12.41
CA THR A 324 6.47 -13.30 13.84
C THR A 324 6.50 -12.04 14.70
N ALA A 325 7.38 -11.07 14.39
CA ALA A 325 7.46 -9.81 15.11
C ALA A 325 6.14 -9.01 15.03
N SER A 326 5.54 -8.94 13.83
CA SER A 326 4.23 -8.31 13.62
C SER A 326 3.12 -9.06 14.37
N GLY A 327 3.12 -10.39 14.31
CA GLY A 327 2.11 -11.23 14.97
C GLY A 327 2.12 -11.10 16.48
N ILE A 328 3.31 -11.13 17.09
CA ILE A 328 3.48 -10.87 18.53
C ILE A 328 3.00 -9.46 18.87
N ALA A 329 3.37 -8.45 18.08
CA ALA A 329 2.91 -7.09 18.31
C ALA A 329 1.38 -6.99 18.29
N MET A 330 0.71 -7.55 17.28
CA MET A 330 -0.75 -7.55 17.19
C MET A 330 -1.44 -8.27 18.35
N LEU A 331 -0.88 -9.39 18.83
CA LEU A 331 -1.40 -10.11 20.00
C LEU A 331 -1.28 -9.31 21.30
N MET A 332 -0.26 -8.47 21.42
CA MET A 332 0.03 -7.71 22.64
C MET A 332 -0.65 -6.34 22.71
N ILE A 333 -1.03 -5.74 21.56
CA ILE A 333 -1.69 -4.42 21.52
C ILE A 333 -2.93 -4.35 22.43
N PRO A 334 -3.85 -5.33 22.46
CA PRO A 334 -5.00 -5.29 23.36
C PRO A 334 -4.71 -5.09 24.84
N GLY A 335 -3.53 -5.53 25.30
CA GLY A 335 -3.10 -5.49 26.70
C GLY A 335 -2.18 -4.32 27.04
N VAL A 336 -2.03 -3.33 26.15
CA VAL A 336 -1.18 -2.16 26.45
C VAL A 336 -1.88 -1.23 27.44
N GLU A 337 -1.15 -0.85 28.49
CA GLU A 337 -1.64 0.05 29.55
C GLU A 337 -1.16 1.50 29.38
N ASN A 338 -0.17 1.72 28.52
CA ASN A 338 0.37 3.06 28.24
C ASN A 338 0.82 3.22 26.79
N THR A 339 0.96 4.48 26.37
CA THR A 339 1.35 4.85 25.01
C THR A 339 2.77 4.39 24.66
N ALA A 340 3.71 4.41 25.61
CA ALA A 340 5.08 3.98 25.35
C ALA A 340 5.15 2.50 24.94
N ALA A 341 4.39 1.62 25.62
CA ALA A 341 4.29 0.21 25.27
C ALA A 341 3.73 0.02 23.85
N LEU A 342 2.68 0.75 23.47
CA LEU A 342 2.13 0.73 22.11
C LEU A 342 3.19 1.09 21.06
N PHE A 343 3.97 2.14 21.30
CA PHE A 343 5.02 2.59 20.37
C PHE A 343 6.15 1.58 20.23
N VAL A 344 6.50 0.84 21.30
CA VAL A 344 7.45 -0.28 21.21
C VAL A 344 6.89 -1.39 20.32
N LEU A 345 5.60 -1.71 20.43
CA LEU A 345 4.97 -2.73 19.57
C LEU A 345 4.92 -2.31 18.09
N MET A 346 4.88 -0.99 17.78
CA MET A 346 4.97 -0.49 16.40
C MET A 346 6.29 -0.84 15.71
N LEU A 347 7.37 -1.11 16.47
CA LEU A 347 8.61 -1.63 15.90
C LEU A 347 8.37 -2.99 15.23
N GLY A 348 7.60 -3.87 15.87
CA GLY A 348 7.24 -5.20 15.35
C GLY A 348 6.36 -5.10 14.11
N ILE A 349 5.32 -4.26 14.16
CA ILE A 349 4.44 -4.00 12.99
C ILE A 349 5.23 -3.42 11.82
N GLY A 350 6.13 -2.46 12.08
CA GLY A 350 6.94 -1.82 11.05
C GLY A 350 7.93 -2.79 10.38
N ILE A 351 8.63 -3.62 11.17
CA ILE A 351 9.51 -4.67 10.64
C ILE A 351 8.71 -5.71 9.84
N GLY A 352 7.51 -6.05 10.33
CA GLY A 352 6.53 -6.87 9.61
C GLY A 352 6.24 -6.30 8.23
N TRP A 353 5.78 -5.05 8.19
CA TRP A 353 5.43 -4.33 6.97
C TRP A 353 6.59 -4.24 5.98
N ALA A 354 7.82 -3.96 6.45
CA ALA A 354 9.02 -4.00 5.61
C ALA A 354 9.23 -5.38 4.96
N GLY A 355 9.09 -6.44 5.74
CA GLY A 355 9.24 -7.81 5.26
C GLY A 355 8.17 -8.19 4.23
N MET A 356 6.91 -7.78 4.45
CA MET A 356 5.79 -8.03 3.53
C MET A 356 6.00 -7.40 2.17
N MET A 357 6.50 -6.15 2.15
CA MET A 357 6.68 -5.38 0.92
C MET A 357 7.95 -5.73 0.15
N GLY A 358 9.01 -6.20 0.81
CA GLY A 358 10.30 -6.48 0.17
C GLY A 358 10.60 -7.97 -0.01
N ASN A 359 10.56 -8.74 1.08
CA ASN A 359 11.16 -10.08 1.11
C ASN A 359 10.38 -11.09 0.26
N THR A 360 9.07 -10.87 0.13
CA THR A 360 8.15 -11.72 -0.64
C THR A 360 8.48 -11.72 -2.13
N TYR A 361 8.87 -10.57 -2.69
CA TYR A 361 9.38 -10.46 -4.04
C TYR A 361 10.73 -11.15 -4.19
N VAL A 362 11.65 -10.94 -3.24
CA VAL A 362 12.98 -11.58 -3.26
C VAL A 362 12.85 -13.11 -3.24
N MET A 363 11.89 -13.67 -2.50
CA MET A 363 11.64 -15.11 -2.47
C MET A 363 11.14 -15.67 -3.81
N LEU A 364 10.55 -14.86 -4.68
CA LEU A 364 9.99 -15.29 -5.96
C LEU A 364 10.82 -14.89 -7.18
N ALA A 365 11.74 -13.93 -7.04
CA ALA A 365 12.50 -13.36 -8.16
C ALA A 365 13.20 -14.44 -9.02
N ASP A 366 13.80 -15.44 -8.36
CA ASP A 366 14.54 -16.51 -9.05
C ASP A 366 13.64 -17.63 -9.61
N CYS A 367 12.33 -17.60 -9.31
CA CYS A 367 11.37 -18.63 -9.72
C CYS A 367 10.53 -18.23 -10.94
N ILE A 368 10.58 -16.96 -11.34
CA ILE A 368 9.74 -16.38 -12.39
C ILE A 368 10.56 -16.25 -13.68
N PRO A 369 10.14 -16.86 -14.80
CA PRO A 369 10.80 -16.66 -16.10
C PRO A 369 10.79 -15.19 -16.50
N ALA A 370 11.93 -14.68 -16.97
CA ALA A 370 12.11 -13.26 -17.31
C ALA A 370 11.06 -12.79 -18.33
N GLU A 371 10.71 -13.65 -19.28
CA GLU A 371 9.74 -13.39 -20.36
C GLU A 371 8.29 -13.29 -19.85
N ARG A 372 7.99 -13.85 -18.67
CA ARG A 372 6.64 -13.88 -18.08
C ARG A 372 6.50 -13.03 -16.81
N THR A 373 7.52 -12.23 -16.47
CA THR A 373 7.56 -11.42 -15.25
C THR A 373 6.30 -10.59 -15.07
N GLY A 374 5.81 -9.89 -16.10
CA GLY A 374 4.61 -9.05 -16.00
C GLY A 374 3.34 -9.82 -15.59
N ILE A 375 3.11 -10.99 -16.19
CA ILE A 375 1.91 -11.81 -15.87
C ILE A 375 2.00 -12.34 -14.44
N TYR A 376 3.17 -12.82 -14.02
CA TYR A 376 3.38 -13.32 -12.66
C TYR A 376 3.28 -12.22 -11.60
N MET A 377 3.71 -10.99 -11.91
CA MET A 377 3.51 -9.84 -11.04
C MET A 377 2.03 -9.47 -10.91
N GLY A 378 1.25 -9.59 -11.99
CA GLY A 378 -0.21 -9.44 -11.93
C GLY A 378 -0.88 -10.49 -11.03
N ILE A 379 -0.46 -11.76 -11.13
CA ILE A 379 -0.94 -12.83 -10.24
C ILE A 379 -0.50 -12.58 -8.79
N PHE A 380 0.71 -12.07 -8.58
CA PHE A 380 1.18 -11.71 -7.25
C PHE A 380 0.28 -10.64 -6.60
N ASN A 381 -0.21 -9.66 -7.37
CA ASN A 381 -1.20 -8.70 -6.88
C ASN A 381 -2.52 -9.38 -6.46
N MET A 382 -2.94 -10.46 -7.13
CA MET A 382 -4.10 -11.24 -6.70
C MET A 382 -3.89 -11.88 -5.32
N PHE A 383 -2.65 -12.25 -4.97
CA PHE A 383 -2.32 -12.74 -3.62
C PHE A 383 -2.43 -11.66 -2.53
N ILE A 384 -2.51 -10.39 -2.90
CA ILE A 384 -2.75 -9.27 -1.99
C ILE A 384 -4.25 -9.00 -1.88
N VAL A 385 -4.92 -8.91 -3.02
CA VAL A 385 -6.33 -8.52 -3.11
C VAL A 385 -7.28 -9.61 -2.61
N ILE A 386 -7.08 -10.87 -3.03
CA ILE A 386 -8.01 -11.96 -2.67
C ILE A 386 -8.14 -12.11 -1.15
N PRO A 387 -7.05 -12.10 -0.36
CA PRO A 387 -7.14 -12.14 1.10
C PRO A 387 -7.93 -10.98 1.69
N MET A 388 -7.77 -9.76 1.16
CA MET A 388 -8.55 -8.59 1.59
C MET A 388 -10.05 -8.78 1.30
N LEU A 389 -10.40 -9.31 0.12
CA LEU A 389 -11.80 -9.59 -0.23
C LEU A 389 -12.41 -10.69 0.66
N ILE A 390 -11.63 -11.75 0.94
CA ILE A 390 -12.04 -12.80 1.88
C ILE A 390 -12.26 -12.19 3.26
N GLN A 391 -11.36 -11.34 3.74
CA GLN A 391 -11.50 -10.63 5.02
C GLN A 391 -12.76 -9.76 5.03
N THR A 392 -13.01 -8.98 3.98
CA THR A 392 -14.19 -8.11 3.89
C THR A 392 -15.51 -8.88 4.02
N ILE A 393 -15.59 -10.08 3.43
CA ILE A 393 -16.81 -10.91 3.47
C ILE A 393 -16.91 -11.68 4.79
N THR A 394 -15.79 -12.24 5.27
CA THR A 394 -15.78 -13.13 6.45
C THR A 394 -15.85 -12.38 7.76
N MET A 395 -15.20 -11.21 7.87
CA MET A 395 -15.09 -10.46 9.13
C MET A 395 -16.47 -10.05 9.69
N PRO A 396 -17.41 -9.49 8.92
CA PRO A 396 -18.76 -9.18 9.42
C PRO A 396 -19.51 -10.41 9.98
N LEU A 397 -19.26 -11.59 9.40
CA LEU A 397 -19.91 -12.84 9.81
C LEU A 397 -19.35 -13.38 11.14
N ILE A 398 -18.08 -13.14 11.43
CA ILE A 398 -17.41 -13.65 12.64
C ILE A 398 -17.28 -12.59 13.75
N TYR A 399 -17.39 -11.30 13.42
CA TYR A 399 -17.09 -10.20 14.34
C TYR A 399 -17.93 -10.24 15.63
N ARG A 400 -19.25 -10.44 15.53
CA ARG A 400 -20.11 -10.60 16.72
C ARG A 400 -20.09 -12.03 17.28
N PRO A 401 -20.31 -13.09 16.48
CA PRO A 401 -20.50 -14.44 17.04
C PRO A 401 -19.22 -15.07 17.59
N LEU A 402 -18.07 -14.80 16.98
CA LEU A 402 -16.79 -15.42 17.35
C LEU A 402 -15.87 -14.44 18.09
N LEU A 403 -15.86 -13.16 17.70
CA LEU A 403 -14.97 -12.15 18.27
C LEU A 403 -15.66 -11.27 19.32
N GLY A 404 -16.92 -11.55 19.67
CA GLY A 404 -17.65 -10.87 20.74
C GLY A 404 -18.00 -9.41 20.47
N GLY A 405 -17.87 -8.93 19.22
CA GLY A 405 -18.07 -7.52 18.88
C GLY A 405 -16.97 -6.60 19.43
N ASP A 406 -15.76 -7.12 19.60
CA ASP A 406 -14.63 -6.38 20.15
C ASP A 406 -13.48 -6.29 19.14
N PRO A 407 -13.05 -5.09 18.73
CA PRO A 407 -11.93 -4.89 17.79
C PRO A 407 -10.59 -5.39 18.34
N ARG A 408 -10.44 -5.50 19.67
CA ARG A 408 -9.23 -6.07 20.28
C ARG A 408 -9.06 -7.54 19.87
N ASN A 409 -10.15 -8.29 19.84
CA ASN A 409 -10.16 -9.69 19.39
C ASN A 409 -9.86 -9.81 17.89
N VAL A 410 -10.22 -8.80 17.09
CA VAL A 410 -9.83 -8.72 15.67
C VAL A 410 -8.31 -8.61 15.53
N LEU A 411 -7.65 -7.79 16.36
CA LEU A 411 -6.18 -7.72 16.38
C LEU A 411 -5.54 -9.02 16.85
N MET A 412 -6.12 -9.70 17.84
CA MET A 412 -5.63 -11.01 18.28
C MET A 412 -5.73 -12.07 17.16
N LEU A 413 -6.84 -12.09 16.43
CA LEU A 413 -7.00 -12.93 15.23
C LEU A 413 -5.94 -12.59 14.18
N GLY A 414 -5.73 -11.30 13.91
CA GLY A 414 -4.68 -10.84 12.99
C GLY A 414 -3.28 -11.30 13.42
N GLY A 415 -2.98 -11.21 14.72
CA GLY A 415 -1.72 -11.70 15.29
C GLY A 415 -1.53 -13.21 15.14
N GLY A 416 -2.57 -14.00 15.40
CA GLY A 416 -2.56 -15.45 15.17
C GLY A 416 -2.35 -15.81 13.70
N LEU A 417 -3.01 -15.09 12.78
CA LEU A 417 -2.81 -15.25 11.34
C LEU A 417 -1.39 -14.87 10.91
N MET A 418 -0.80 -13.80 11.46
CA MET A 418 0.59 -13.45 11.19
C MET A 418 1.57 -14.57 11.58
N LEU A 419 1.36 -15.19 12.74
CA LEU A 419 2.15 -16.34 13.18
C LEU A 419 1.93 -17.56 12.27
N ALA A 420 0.69 -17.83 11.86
CA ALA A 420 0.41 -18.88 10.88
C ALA A 420 1.07 -18.60 9.52
N GLY A 421 1.09 -17.34 9.08
CA GLY A 421 1.80 -16.88 7.89
C GLY A 421 3.31 -17.05 7.99
N ALA A 422 3.89 -16.81 9.17
CA ALA A 422 5.29 -17.06 9.45
C ALA A 422 5.62 -18.56 9.30
N LEU A 423 4.80 -19.45 9.87
CA LEU A 423 4.94 -20.90 9.73
C LEU A 423 4.80 -21.34 8.27
N ALA A 424 3.78 -20.84 7.55
CA ALA A 424 3.57 -21.12 6.14
C ALA A 424 4.76 -20.66 5.28
N THR A 425 5.38 -19.52 5.63
CA THR A 425 6.59 -19.01 4.97
C THR A 425 7.78 -19.96 5.12
N LEU A 426 7.95 -20.59 6.28
CA LEU A 426 9.01 -21.56 6.51
C LEU A 426 8.86 -22.83 5.64
N MET A 427 7.63 -23.16 5.25
CA MET A 427 7.31 -24.29 4.37
C MET A 427 7.53 -24.00 2.87
N VAL A 428 7.85 -22.76 2.50
CA VAL A 428 8.16 -22.41 1.11
C VAL A 428 9.51 -23.02 0.72
N ASP A 429 9.52 -23.74 -0.39
CA ASP A 429 10.73 -24.27 -1.00
C ASP A 429 11.57 -23.07 -1.47
N ALA A 430 12.67 -22.80 -0.76
CA ALA A 430 13.62 -21.79 -1.22
C ALA A 430 14.18 -22.27 -2.56
N GLY A 431 13.92 -21.53 -3.64
CA GLY A 431 14.65 -21.69 -4.89
C GLY A 431 16.13 -21.76 -4.52
N HIS A 432 16.76 -22.90 -4.83
CA HIS A 432 18.11 -23.17 -4.35
C HIS A 432 18.99 -22.02 -4.82
N ARG A 433 19.75 -21.39 -3.90
CA ARG A 433 20.95 -20.66 -4.29
C ARG A 433 21.76 -21.64 -5.14
N VAL A 434 21.78 -21.44 -6.45
CA VAL A 434 22.83 -22.01 -7.28
C VAL A 434 24.10 -21.45 -6.68
N LYS A 435 24.82 -22.28 -5.92
CA LYS A 435 26.18 -21.94 -5.50
C LYS A 435 26.90 -21.62 -6.80
N SER A 436 27.25 -20.35 -7.01
CA SER A 436 28.13 -19.95 -8.09
C SER A 436 29.35 -20.86 -7.98
N GLY A 437 29.48 -21.79 -8.93
CA GLY A 437 30.54 -22.77 -8.95
C GLY A 437 31.87 -22.07 -8.80
N THR A 438 32.64 -22.53 -7.84
CA THR A 438 34.08 -22.34 -7.74
C THR A 438 34.69 -22.44 -9.14
N ALA A 439 35.23 -21.33 -9.64
CA ALA A 439 36.12 -21.37 -10.79
C ALA A 439 37.24 -22.35 -10.46
N ALA A 440 37.29 -23.46 -11.20
CA ALA A 440 38.44 -24.35 -11.16
C ALA A 440 39.67 -23.54 -11.60
N PRO A 441 40.80 -23.62 -10.89
CA PRO A 441 42.02 -23.00 -11.36
C PRO A 441 42.44 -23.67 -12.67
N ALA A 442 42.65 -22.87 -13.71
CA ALA A 442 43.29 -23.34 -14.93
C ALA A 442 44.71 -23.81 -14.56
N SER A 443 44.94 -25.11 -14.71
CA SER A 443 46.28 -25.70 -14.81
C SER A 443 46.59 -26.01 -16.27
#